data_AF-A0A378ASL9-F1
#
_entry.id   AF-A0A378ASL9-F1
#
_cell.length_a   1.000
_cell.length_b   1.000
_cell.length_c   1.000
_cell.angle_alpha   90.00
_cell.angle_beta   90.00
_cell.angle_gamma   90.00
#
_symmetry.space_group_name_H-M   'P 1'
#
loop_
_entity.id
_entity.type
_entity.pdbx_description
1 polymer ?
#
loop_
_entity_poly.entity_id
_entity_poly.type
_entity_poly.pdbx_seq_one_letter_code
_entity_poly.pdbx_strand_id
1 'polypeptide(L)'
;MNVFCSRLSRFMPKPDWSEEEQQLLNARDWRGLIQYGASFFLLEKMGAVVGVSNLHIYAAMRGQTLEAFQQTRNQQVTYSVAGKR
;
A
#
# COMPACT_ATOMS: atom_id res chain seq x y z
N MET A 1 12.26 -1.93 12.81
CA MET A 1 12.49 -0.94 11.74
C MET A 1 12.93 -1.70 10.48
N ASN A 2 12.06 -1.83 9.48
CA ASN A 2 12.26 -2.72 8.33
C ASN A 2 13.51 -2.35 7.50
N VAL A 3 14.18 -3.38 6.96
CA VAL A 3 15.41 -3.30 6.12
C VAL A 3 15.26 -2.34 4.93
N PHE A 4 14.03 -2.07 4.49
CA PHE A 4 13.70 -1.10 3.45
C PHE A 4 14.19 0.32 3.77
N CYS A 5 14.03 0.81 5.01
CA CYS A 5 14.49 2.15 5.40
C CYS A 5 15.99 2.20 5.74
N SER A 6 16.60 1.09 6.16
CA SER A 6 17.98 1.11 6.67
C SER A 6 19.04 1.17 5.56
N ARG A 7 18.71 0.74 4.33
CA ARG A 7 19.65 0.73 3.20
C ARG A 7 19.57 1.97 2.31
N LEU A 8 18.38 2.57 2.16
CA LEU A 8 18.16 3.74 1.31
C LEU A 8 18.60 5.07 1.96
N SER A 9 18.62 5.13 3.29
CA SER A 9 19.04 6.31 4.07
C SER A 9 20.52 6.69 3.87
N ARG A 10 21.33 5.83 3.27
CA ARG A 10 22.72 6.14 2.87
C ARG A 10 22.81 6.99 1.59
N PHE A 11 21.81 6.93 0.71
CA PHE A 11 21.87 7.53 -0.62
C PHE A 11 20.75 8.54 -0.90
N MET A 12 19.70 8.56 -0.08
CA MET A 12 18.63 9.55 -0.16
C MET A 12 18.58 10.36 1.13
N PRO A 13 18.47 11.70 1.05
CA PRO A 13 18.18 12.51 2.22
C PRO A 13 16.89 12.01 2.86
N LYS A 14 16.77 12.18 4.18
CA LYS A 14 15.50 11.89 4.85
C LYS A 14 14.43 12.76 4.17
N PRO A 15 13.38 12.15 3.59
CA PRO A 15 12.24 12.91 3.12
C PRO A 15 11.65 13.74 4.26
N ASP A 16 11.36 15.00 3.95
CA ASP A 16 10.67 15.92 4.85
C ASP A 16 9.16 15.68 4.70
N TRP A 17 8.66 14.68 5.43
CA TRP A 17 7.25 14.30 5.40
C TRP A 17 6.45 15.17 6.36
N SER A 18 5.31 15.65 5.90
CA SER A 18 4.33 16.29 6.78
C SER A 18 3.80 15.30 7.83
N GLU A 19 3.25 15.81 8.94
CA GLU A 19 2.61 14.96 9.95
C GLU A 19 1.43 14.17 9.36
N GLU A 20 0.68 14.77 8.42
CA GLU A 20 -0.42 14.13 7.71
C GLU A 20 0.06 12.93 6.88
N GLU A 21 1.13 13.09 6.10
CA GLU A 21 1.71 12.02 5.31
C GLU A 21 2.18 10.86 6.20
N GLN A 22 2.83 11.18 7.32
CA GLN A 22 3.26 10.17 8.27
C GLN A 22 2.08 9.43 8.90
N GLN A 23 1.01 10.14 9.26
CA GLN A 23 -0.22 9.51 9.79
C GLN A 23 -0.86 8.58 8.77
N LEU A 24 -1.05 9.04 7.53
CA LEU A 24 -1.62 8.24 6.44
C LEU A 24 -0.80 6.97 6.16
N LEU A 25 0.54 7.09 6.12
CA LEU A 25 1.45 5.97 5.89
C LEU A 25 1.46 4.97 7.05
N ASN A 26 1.48 5.45 8.30
CA ASN A 26 1.50 4.60 9.49
C ASN A 26 0.19 3.85 9.68
N ALA A 27 -0.95 4.52 9.44
CA ALA A 27 -2.26 3.90 9.47
C ALA A 27 -2.52 2.97 8.27
N ARG A 28 -1.67 3.06 7.22
CA ARG A 28 -1.90 2.44 5.91
C ARG A 28 -3.28 2.79 5.37
N ASP A 29 -3.67 4.06 5.50
CA ASP A 29 -4.94 4.56 4.99
C ASP A 29 -4.86 4.68 3.46
N TRP A 30 -5.09 3.55 2.77
CA TRP A 30 -5.00 3.47 1.32
C TRP A 30 -5.92 4.47 0.62
N ARG A 31 -7.10 4.72 1.19
CA ARG A 31 -8.07 5.65 0.62
C ARG A 31 -7.62 7.08 0.85
N GLY A 32 -7.22 7.43 2.07
CA GLY A 32 -6.67 8.73 2.42
C GLY A 32 -5.43 9.07 1.58
N LEU A 33 -4.53 8.10 1.36
CA LEU A 33 -3.34 8.28 0.52
C LEU A 33 -3.70 8.60 -0.95
N ILE A 34 -4.69 7.92 -1.53
CA ILE A 34 -5.17 8.26 -2.89
C ILE A 34 -5.79 9.67 -2.91
N GLN A 35 -6.58 10.02 -1.89
CA GLN A 35 -7.23 11.34 -1.79
C GLN A 35 -6.21 12.48 -1.60
N TYR A 36 -5.14 12.22 -0.85
CA TYR A 36 -4.00 13.13 -0.67
C TYR A 36 -3.20 13.33 -1.98
N GLY A 37 -3.30 12.38 -2.92
CA GLY A 37 -2.67 12.48 -4.25
C GLY A 37 -1.59 11.44 -4.52
N ALA A 38 -1.40 10.45 -3.65
CA ALA A 38 -0.49 9.34 -3.93
C ALA A 38 -0.95 8.54 -5.16
N SER A 39 0.00 8.19 -6.03
CA SER A 39 -0.28 7.30 -7.16
C SER A 39 -0.55 5.87 -6.67
N PHE A 40 -1.57 5.21 -7.24
CA PHE A 40 -1.83 3.80 -6.96
C PHE A 40 -0.60 2.90 -7.22
N PHE A 41 0.21 3.21 -8.24
CA PHE A 41 1.42 2.44 -8.55
C PHE A 41 2.51 2.54 -7.48
N LEU A 42 2.48 3.58 -6.63
CA LEU A 42 3.33 3.65 -5.44
C LEU A 42 2.75 2.77 -4.33
N LEU A 43 1.42 2.83 -4.14
CA LEU A 43 0.72 2.06 -3.11
C LEU A 43 0.80 0.55 -3.34
N GLU A 44 0.73 0.06 -4.57
CA GLU A 44 0.90 -1.38 -4.85
C GLU A 44 2.31 -1.87 -4.47
N LYS A 45 3.34 -1.03 -4.62
CA LYS A 45 4.73 -1.37 -4.27
C LYS A 45 4.91 -1.40 -2.76
N MET A 46 4.34 -0.41 -2.06
CA MET A 46 4.23 -0.44 -0.60
C MET A 46 3.50 -1.70 -0.14
N GLY A 47 2.36 -2.03 -0.77
CA GLY A 47 1.57 -3.23 -0.52
C GLY A 47 2.42 -4.50 -0.61
N ALA A 48 3.17 -4.67 -1.70
CA ALA A 48 4.07 -5.80 -1.87
C ALA A 48 5.14 -5.90 -0.76
N VAL A 49 5.71 -4.77 -0.31
CA VAL A 49 6.70 -4.74 0.78
C VAL A 49 6.09 -5.15 2.12
N VAL A 50 4.84 -4.78 2.38
CA VAL A 50 4.16 -5.05 3.67
C VAL A 50 3.25 -6.28 3.64
N GLY A 51 3.30 -7.08 2.57
CA GLY A 51 2.54 -8.33 2.44
C GLY A 51 1.05 -8.15 2.16
N VAL A 52 0.64 -7.00 1.63
CA VAL A 52 -0.75 -6.67 1.28
C VAL A 52 -0.93 -6.81 -0.24
N SER A 53 -1.92 -7.61 -0.67
CA SER A 53 -2.22 -7.81 -2.09
C SER A 53 -3.03 -6.65 -2.67
N ASN A 54 -3.06 -6.53 -4.01
CA ASN A 54 -3.83 -5.47 -4.67
C ASN A 54 -5.32 -5.54 -4.31
N LEU A 55 -5.90 -6.74 -4.16
CA LEU A 55 -7.30 -6.90 -3.77
C LEU A 55 -7.59 -6.38 -2.35
N HIS A 56 -6.65 -6.53 -1.40
CA HIS A 56 -6.82 -5.95 -0.07
C HIS A 56 -6.85 -4.42 -0.13
N ILE A 57 -5.99 -3.83 -0.96
CA ILE A 57 -5.97 -2.37 -1.18
C ILE A 57 -7.31 -1.91 -1.78
N TYR A 58 -7.83 -2.61 -2.80
CA TYR A 58 -9.13 -2.28 -3.40
C TYR A 58 -10.31 -2.44 -2.43
N ALA A 59 -10.32 -3.51 -1.64
CA ALA A 59 -11.35 -3.76 -0.64
C ALA A 59 -11.36 -2.63 0.43
N ALA A 60 -10.18 -2.25 0.91
CA ALA A 60 -10.03 -1.15 1.86
C ALA A 60 -10.50 0.20 1.28
N MET A 61 -10.17 0.50 0.02
CA MET A 61 -10.65 1.72 -0.65
C MET A 61 -12.19 1.76 -0.78
N ARG A 62 -12.81 0.60 -0.90
CA ARG A 62 -14.27 0.42 -0.96
C ARG A 62 -14.94 0.35 0.42
N GLY A 63 -14.19 0.31 1.52
CA GLY A 63 -14.72 0.15 2.87
C GLY A 63 -15.38 -1.22 3.09
N GLN A 64 -14.89 -2.26 2.40
CA GLN A 64 -15.44 -3.62 2.44
C GLN A 64 -14.38 -4.61 2.91
N THR A 65 -14.79 -5.77 3.42
CA THR A 65 -13.85 -6.87 3.67
C THR A 65 -13.34 -7.45 2.35
N LEU A 66 -12.23 -8.19 2.39
CA LEU A 66 -11.69 -8.85 1.19
C LEU A 66 -12.71 -9.81 0.58
N GLU A 67 -13.41 -10.57 1.42
CA GLU A 67 -14.40 -11.57 1.02
C GLU A 67 -15.57 -10.91 0.29
N ALA A 68 -16.13 -9.84 0.88
CA ALA A 68 -17.20 -9.06 0.27
C ALA A 68 -16.74 -8.44 -1.07
N PHE A 69 -15.49 -7.98 -1.15
CA PHE A 69 -14.94 -7.46 -2.39
C PHE A 69 -14.76 -8.57 -3.45
N GLN A 70 -14.28 -9.75 -3.08
CA GLN A 70 -14.08 -10.89 -3.98
C GLN A 70 -15.39 -11.40 -4.60
N GLN A 71 -16.50 -11.33 -3.86
CA GLN A 71 -17.84 -11.66 -4.39
C GLN A 71 -18.26 -10.78 -5.56
N THR A 72 -17.67 -9.59 -5.71
CA THR A 72 -17.95 -8.68 -6.84
C THR A 72 -17.11 -8.98 -8.08
N ARG A 73 -16.24 -10.00 -8.04
CA ARG A 73 -15.30 -10.33 -9.11
C ARG A 73 -15.77 -11.55 -9.89
N ASN A 74 -15.65 -11.49 -11.21
CA ASN A 74 -15.91 -12.64 -12.10
C ASN A 74 -14.92 -13.80 -11.90
N GLN A 75 -13.73 -13.49 -11.38
CA GLN A 75 -12.72 -14.49 -11.04
C GLN A 75 -12.05 -14.12 -9.71
N GLN A 76 -11.95 -15.09 -8.81
CA GLN A 76 -11.39 -14.91 -7.47
C GLN A 76 -9.88 -15.18 -7.49
N VAL A 77 -9.11 -14.20 -7.96
CA VAL A 77 -7.64 -14.28 -8.00
C VAL A 77 -7.05 -13.22 -7.09
N THR A 78 -6.09 -13.63 -6.27
CA THR A 78 -5.26 -12.70 -5.49
C THR A 78 -3.92 -12.52 -6.18
N TYR A 79 -3.50 -11.26 -6.40
CA TYR A 79 -2.21 -10.93 -7.02
C TYR A 79 -1.52 -9.76 -6.33
N SER A 80 -0.20 -9.67 -6.54
CA SER A 80 0.69 -8.65 -6.00
C SER A 80 1.84 -8.41 -6.99
N VAL A 81 2.52 -7.27 -6.88
CA VAL A 81 3.73 -6.94 -7.64
C VAL A 81 5.02 -7.46 -6.97
N ALA A 82 4.91 -8.25 -5.91
CA ALA A 82 6.06 -8.88 -5.27
C ALA A 82 6.82 -9.81 -6.26
N GLY A 83 8.13 -9.63 -6.37
CA GLY A 83 8.98 -10.54 -7.14
C GLY A 83 9.05 -11.94 -6.51
N LYS A 84 9.28 -12.97 -7.34
CA LYS A 84 9.66 -14.30 -6.84
C LYS A 84 11.02 -14.17 -6.14
N ARG A 85 11.11 -14.69 -4.91
CA ARG A 85 12.38 -14.77 -4.17
C ARG A 85 13.29 -15.83 -4.75
#